data_AF-A0A846NF92-F1
#
_entry.id   AF-A0A846NF92-F1
#
_cell.length_a   1.000
_cell.length_b   1.000
_cell.length_c   1.000
_cell.angle_alpha   90.00
_cell.angle_beta   90.00
_cell.angle_gamma   90.00
#
_symmetry.space_group_name_H-M   'P 1'
#
loop_
_entity.id
_entity.type
_entity.pdbx_description
1 polymer ?
#
loop_
_entity_poly.entity_id
_entity_poly.type
_entity_poly.pdbx_seq_one_letter_code
_entity_poly.pdbx_strand_id
1 'polypeptide(L)'
;MKGRRRNGSKRRFLLSFLLPLFLIIFAAVGYGVWHDDIQLRMSLLAGQKPSIFTDSGLINRPDNIVSLVVNESTWIIESTEPNPLPIQINIINNGATPIDEITATDVLPNDWGWQEQEVQVQFVQADAAVIEIDAAYFETVYDLSAHTLTVTIHDIKAAIGKYLEQNDKIKIVFNIEYALIGSTLPEEFADDLPQYANLVTTTAWIGDWASDLASASITFTSQIGA
;
A
#
# COMPACT_ATOMS: atom_id res chain seq x y z
N MET A 1 -28.15 -3.49 -44.30
CA MET A 1 -26.80 -3.33 -43.72
C MET A 1 -26.75 -3.98 -42.35
N LYS A 2 -26.02 -5.08 -42.17
CA LYS A 2 -25.64 -5.62 -40.84
C LYS A 2 -24.28 -6.31 -40.99
N GLY A 3 -23.21 -5.59 -40.65
CA GLY A 3 -21.83 -6.10 -40.66
C GLY A 3 -21.59 -7.00 -39.44
N ARG A 4 -21.33 -8.29 -39.70
CA ARG A 4 -20.94 -9.27 -38.68
C ARG A 4 -19.44 -9.11 -38.39
N ARG A 5 -19.09 -8.54 -37.22
CA ARG A 5 -17.70 -8.48 -36.73
C ARG A 5 -17.21 -9.91 -36.40
N ARG A 6 -16.14 -10.35 -37.08
CA ARG A 6 -15.44 -11.63 -36.84
C ARG A 6 -14.52 -11.49 -35.62
N ASN A 7 -14.82 -12.25 -34.56
CA ASN A 7 -13.96 -12.42 -33.37
C ASN A 7 -12.73 -13.29 -33.69
N GLY A 8 -11.71 -12.69 -34.33
CA GLY A 8 -10.60 -13.43 -34.95
C GLY A 8 -9.23 -13.40 -34.26
N SER A 9 -9.09 -12.96 -33.00
CA SER A 9 -7.74 -12.69 -32.44
C SER A 9 -7.20 -13.70 -31.41
N LYS A 10 -8.03 -14.41 -30.62
CA LYS A 10 -7.53 -15.25 -29.51
C LYS A 10 -6.87 -16.57 -29.94
N ARG A 11 -7.36 -17.20 -31.04
CA ARG A 11 -6.82 -18.49 -31.54
C ARG A 11 -5.41 -18.38 -32.13
N ARG A 12 -5.08 -17.25 -32.77
CA ARG A 12 -3.74 -17.02 -33.35
C ARG A 12 -2.69 -16.80 -32.27
N PHE A 13 -3.05 -16.14 -31.17
CA PHE A 13 -2.16 -15.90 -30.05
C PHE A 13 -1.78 -17.19 -29.32
N LEU A 14 -2.76 -18.07 -29.07
CA LEU A 14 -2.52 -19.41 -28.50
C LEU A 14 -1.62 -20.27 -29.38
N LEU A 15 -1.81 -20.24 -30.70
CA LEU A 15 -0.95 -20.97 -31.63
C LEU A 15 0.50 -20.43 -31.64
N SER A 16 0.68 -19.12 -31.63
CA SER A 16 2.03 -18.51 -31.57
C SER A 16 2.78 -18.80 -30.28
N PHE A 17 2.07 -18.96 -29.15
CA PHE A 17 2.69 -19.30 -27.86
C PHE A 17 2.98 -20.81 -27.72
N LEU A 18 2.11 -21.67 -28.26
CA LEU A 18 2.23 -23.12 -28.12
C LEU A 18 3.17 -23.75 -29.15
N LEU A 19 3.31 -23.18 -30.35
CA LEU A 19 4.13 -23.75 -31.42
C LEU A 19 5.63 -23.84 -31.06
N PRO A 20 6.28 -22.81 -30.47
CA PRO A 20 7.67 -22.91 -30.05
C PRO A 20 7.86 -23.97 -28.97
N LEU A 21 6.93 -24.05 -28.01
CA LEU A 21 6.94 -25.05 -26.94
C LEU A 21 6.83 -26.47 -27.52
N PHE A 22 5.93 -26.65 -28.50
CA PHE A 22 5.73 -27.93 -29.17
C PHE A 22 6.99 -28.36 -29.94
N LEU A 23 7.64 -27.44 -30.64
CA LEU A 23 8.89 -27.71 -31.37
C LEU A 23 10.05 -28.08 -30.44
N ILE A 24 10.17 -27.40 -29.29
CA ILE A 24 11.18 -27.72 -28.26
C ILE A 24 10.95 -29.13 -27.69
N ILE A 25 9.70 -29.48 -27.37
CA ILE A 25 9.34 -30.81 -26.87
C ILE A 25 9.69 -31.89 -27.89
N PHE A 26 9.29 -31.71 -29.16
CA PHE A 26 9.54 -32.69 -30.21
C PHE A 26 11.04 -32.88 -30.50
N ALA A 27 11.81 -31.78 -30.52
CA ALA A 27 13.26 -31.85 -30.71
C ALA A 27 13.94 -32.58 -29.56
N ALA A 28 13.52 -32.33 -28.31
CA ALA A 28 14.08 -32.99 -27.16
C ALA A 28 13.75 -34.49 -27.15
N VAL A 29 12.48 -34.88 -27.38
CA VAL A 29 12.09 -36.29 -27.48
C VAL A 29 12.85 -36.99 -28.60
N GLY A 30 12.97 -36.38 -29.78
CA GLY A 30 13.72 -36.96 -30.90
C GLY A 30 15.20 -37.13 -30.60
N TYR A 31 15.83 -36.16 -29.92
CA TYR A 31 17.25 -36.21 -29.58
C TYR A 31 17.59 -37.29 -28.55
N GLY A 32 16.73 -37.55 -27.56
CA GLY A 32 17.06 -38.58 -26.57
C GLY A 32 16.40 -39.94 -26.76
N VAL A 33 15.45 -40.10 -27.69
CA VAL A 33 15.23 -41.41 -28.33
C VAL A 33 16.52 -41.89 -29.02
N TRP A 34 17.37 -40.97 -29.48
CA TRP A 34 18.68 -41.29 -30.05
C TRP A 34 19.77 -41.54 -28.98
N HIS A 35 19.54 -41.19 -27.71
CA HIS A 35 20.54 -41.28 -26.62
C HIS A 35 20.12 -42.14 -25.41
N ASP A 36 19.06 -42.93 -25.52
CA ASP A 36 18.58 -43.93 -24.54
C ASP A 36 18.29 -43.43 -23.10
N ASP A 37 18.28 -42.12 -22.84
CA ASP A 37 17.75 -41.56 -21.60
C ASP A 37 17.32 -40.08 -21.78
N ILE A 38 16.10 -39.74 -21.35
CA ILE A 38 15.68 -38.34 -21.15
C ILE A 38 14.81 -38.24 -19.91
N GLN A 39 15.30 -37.51 -18.92
CA GLN A 39 14.44 -36.87 -17.93
C GLN A 39 14.24 -35.41 -18.32
N LEU A 40 13.11 -35.12 -18.98
CA LEU A 40 12.74 -33.76 -19.35
C LEU A 40 11.96 -33.13 -18.19
N ARG A 41 12.65 -32.40 -17.31
CA ARG A 41 11.99 -31.56 -16.30
C ARG A 41 11.81 -30.15 -16.85
N MET A 42 10.60 -29.84 -17.33
CA MET A 42 10.19 -28.47 -17.62
C MET A 42 9.38 -27.95 -16.44
N SER A 43 9.88 -26.94 -15.73
CA SER A 43 9.07 -26.14 -14.81
C SER A 43 8.65 -24.85 -15.51
N LEU A 44 7.37 -24.73 -15.82
CA LEU A 44 6.78 -23.49 -16.30
C LEU A 44 6.27 -22.72 -15.09
N LEU A 45 7.03 -21.71 -14.63
CA LEU A 45 6.52 -20.76 -13.65
C LEU A 45 5.79 -19.68 -14.43
N ALA A 46 4.46 -19.72 -14.42
CA ALA A 46 3.68 -18.58 -14.85
C ALA A 46 4.00 -17.44 -13.87
N GLY A 47 4.56 -16.34 -14.37
CA GLY A 47 4.76 -15.16 -13.52
C GLY A 47 3.42 -14.76 -12.93
N GLN A 48 3.40 -14.56 -11.61
CA GLN A 48 2.24 -14.04 -10.91
C GLN A 48 2.43 -12.54 -10.72
N LYS A 49 1.33 -11.78 -10.74
CA LYS A 49 1.37 -10.38 -10.31
C LYS A 49 1.73 -10.32 -8.82
N PRO A 50 2.37 -9.24 -8.35
CA PRO A 50 2.53 -9.02 -6.93
C PRO A 50 1.15 -8.95 -6.26
N SER A 51 1.08 -9.43 -5.03
CA SER A 51 -0.13 -9.44 -4.23
C SER A 51 0.21 -8.83 -2.88
N ILE A 52 -0.59 -7.85 -2.49
CA ILE A 52 -0.39 -7.13 -1.23
C ILE A 52 -1.67 -7.12 -0.41
N PHE A 53 -1.48 -6.99 0.90
CA PHE A 53 -2.52 -6.64 1.85
C PHE A 53 -2.11 -5.32 2.51
N THR A 54 -3.09 -4.45 2.77
CA THR A 54 -2.86 -3.17 3.43
C THR A 54 -3.81 -3.03 4.60
N ASP A 55 -3.27 -2.60 5.73
CA ASP A 55 -4.02 -2.18 6.91
C ASP A 55 -3.53 -0.80 7.37
N SER A 56 -4.29 -0.20 8.28
CA SER A 56 -4.04 1.14 8.73
C SER A 56 -4.62 1.37 10.13
N GLY A 57 -3.99 2.20 10.96
CA GLY A 57 -4.49 2.54 12.30
C GLY A 57 -3.66 3.59 13.02
N LEU A 58 -4.10 4.03 14.19
CA LEU A 58 -3.34 4.95 15.03
C LEU A 58 -2.29 4.20 15.87
N ILE A 59 -1.07 4.73 15.95
CA ILE A 59 -0.02 4.15 16.79
C ILE A 59 -0.42 4.24 18.27
N ASN A 60 -0.29 3.12 18.98
CA ASN A 60 -0.54 3.00 20.42
C ASN A 60 -1.97 3.38 20.87
N ARG A 61 -2.96 3.32 19.97
CA ARG A 61 -4.38 3.60 20.26
C ARG A 61 -5.25 2.45 19.75
N PRO A 62 -5.51 1.42 20.57
CA PRO A 62 -6.26 0.23 20.13
C PRO A 62 -7.69 0.53 19.66
N ASP A 63 -8.29 1.63 20.12
CA ASP A 63 -9.66 2.03 19.74
C ASP A 63 -9.69 3.22 18.76
N ASN A 64 -8.53 3.67 18.26
CA ASN A 64 -8.41 4.88 17.45
C ASN A 64 -9.17 6.07 18.06
N ILE A 65 -8.90 6.38 19.33
CA ILE A 65 -9.55 7.49 20.04
C ILE A 65 -8.59 8.68 20.13
N VAL A 66 -9.11 9.86 19.80
CA VAL A 66 -8.44 11.15 19.98
C VAL A 66 -9.18 11.94 21.07
N SER A 67 -8.49 12.29 22.15
CA SER A 67 -9.05 13.13 23.20
C SER A 67 -8.96 14.61 22.80
N LEU A 68 -10.02 15.39 23.02
CA LEU A 68 -10.09 16.83 22.83
C LEU A 68 -10.10 17.51 24.19
N VAL A 69 -9.17 18.41 24.44
CA VAL A 69 -9.18 19.28 25.63
C VAL A 69 -9.91 20.56 25.26
N VAL A 70 -11.09 20.75 25.85
CA VAL A 70 -12.00 21.85 25.50
C VAL A 70 -12.08 22.83 26.67
N ASN A 71 -11.95 24.12 26.37
CA ASN A 71 -12.18 25.17 27.36
C ASN A 71 -13.67 25.24 27.70
N GLU A 72 -14.06 24.93 28.94
CA GLU A 72 -15.47 24.88 29.35
C GLU A 72 -16.21 26.23 29.22
N SER A 73 -15.50 27.36 29.23
CA SER A 73 -16.12 28.69 29.14
C SER A 73 -16.32 29.16 27.70
N THR A 74 -15.42 28.79 26.79
CA THR A 74 -15.45 29.24 25.39
C THR A 74 -15.81 28.16 24.40
N TRP A 75 -15.83 26.90 24.83
CA TRP A 75 -15.99 25.71 24.00
C TRP A 75 -14.96 25.61 22.87
N ILE A 76 -13.79 26.22 23.06
CA ILE A 76 -12.68 26.16 22.11
C ILE A 76 -11.81 24.95 22.45
N ILE A 77 -11.43 24.18 21.42
CA ILE A 77 -10.48 23.08 21.55
C ILE A 77 -9.08 23.68 21.77
N GLU A 78 -8.51 23.50 22.95
CA GLU A 78 -7.19 24.05 23.34
C GLU A 78 -6.05 23.10 22.95
N SER A 79 -6.28 21.80 23.05
CA SER A 79 -5.31 20.77 22.68
C SER A 79 -5.99 19.44 22.41
N THR A 80 -5.22 18.48 21.92
CA THR A 80 -5.72 17.17 21.50
C THR A 80 -4.67 16.10 21.78
N GLU A 81 -5.10 14.87 22.02
CA GLU A 81 -4.19 13.75 22.32
C GLU A 81 -4.56 12.50 21.51
N PRO A 82 -3.64 11.93 20.71
CA PRO A 82 -2.24 12.36 20.51
C PRO A 82 -2.11 13.54 19.54
N ASN A 83 -1.20 14.49 19.80
CA ASN A 83 -0.83 15.56 18.88
C ASN A 83 0.70 15.58 18.67
N PRO A 84 1.23 15.35 17.46
CA PRO A 84 0.53 15.05 16.20
C PRO A 84 -0.17 13.68 16.20
N LEU A 85 -1.04 13.43 15.21
CA LEU A 85 -1.75 12.15 15.02
C LEU A 85 -0.86 11.17 14.24
N PRO A 86 -0.36 10.08 14.87
CA PRO A 86 0.52 9.13 14.21
C PRO A 86 -0.30 8.07 13.48
N ILE A 87 -0.54 8.30 12.20
CA ILE A 87 -1.19 7.34 11.30
C ILE A 87 -0.17 6.32 10.82
N GLN A 88 -0.44 5.04 11.10
CA GLN A 88 0.35 3.93 10.60
C GLN A 88 -0.38 3.23 9.46
N ILE A 89 0.36 2.92 8.39
CA ILE A 89 -0.05 2.06 7.29
C ILE A 89 0.90 0.88 7.25
N ASN A 90 0.40 -0.37 7.25
CA ASN A 90 1.24 -1.51 6.92
C ASN A 90 0.86 -2.10 5.56
N ILE A 91 1.87 -2.46 4.80
CA ILE A 91 1.77 -3.03 3.45
C ILE A 91 2.53 -4.35 3.50
N ILE A 92 1.80 -5.46 3.41
CA ILE A 92 2.35 -6.81 3.55
C ILE A 92 2.33 -7.48 2.18
N ASN A 93 3.46 -8.03 1.75
CA ASN A 93 3.47 -8.93 0.60
C ASN A 93 2.83 -10.26 1.01
N ASN A 94 1.61 -10.53 0.55
CA ASN A 94 0.92 -11.80 0.84
C ASN A 94 1.07 -12.83 -0.31
N GLY A 95 1.74 -12.46 -1.40
CA GLY A 95 2.05 -13.34 -2.53
C GLY A 95 3.46 -13.91 -2.48
N ALA A 96 3.76 -14.84 -3.40
CA ALA A 96 5.10 -15.41 -3.55
C ALA A 96 6.01 -14.61 -4.52
N THR A 97 5.46 -13.58 -5.17
CA THR A 97 6.21 -12.74 -6.11
C THR A 97 6.90 -11.62 -5.33
N PRO A 98 8.23 -11.45 -5.45
CA PRO A 98 8.95 -10.37 -4.79
C PRO A 98 8.51 -9.01 -5.34
N ILE A 99 8.52 -7.98 -4.50
CA ILE A 99 8.13 -6.61 -4.88
C ILE A 99 9.38 -5.71 -4.86
N ASP A 100 9.53 -4.88 -5.89
CA ASP A 100 10.64 -3.93 -6.04
C ASP A 100 10.23 -2.47 -5.80
N GLU A 101 8.96 -2.13 -6.05
CA GLU A 101 8.43 -0.78 -5.85
C GLU A 101 7.08 -0.83 -5.12
N ILE A 102 6.84 0.16 -4.25
CA ILE A 102 5.56 0.39 -3.55
C ILE A 102 5.22 1.87 -3.58
N THR A 103 3.93 2.15 -3.74
CA THR A 103 3.33 3.48 -3.64
C THR A 103 2.11 3.37 -2.76
N ALA A 104 2.05 4.20 -1.74
CA ALA A 104 0.91 4.38 -0.86
C ALA A 104 0.39 5.81 -1.02
N THR A 105 -0.90 5.97 -1.22
CA THR A 105 -1.57 7.26 -1.29
C THR A 105 -2.64 7.31 -0.21
N ASP A 106 -2.52 8.25 0.71
CA ASP A 106 -3.49 8.52 1.76
C ASP A 106 -4.29 9.79 1.42
N VAL A 107 -5.61 9.67 1.44
CA VAL A 107 -6.52 10.81 1.22
C VAL A 107 -6.90 11.38 2.58
N LEU A 108 -6.47 12.60 2.85
CA LEU A 108 -6.69 13.29 4.11
C LEU A 108 -8.02 14.07 4.11
N PRO A 109 -8.65 14.27 5.28
CA PRO A 109 -9.79 15.18 5.42
C PRO A 109 -9.44 16.62 4.99
N ASN A 110 -10.40 17.33 4.38
CA ASN A 110 -10.21 18.66 3.80
C ASN A 110 -9.88 19.74 4.85
N ASP A 111 -10.30 19.53 6.09
CA ASP A 111 -10.09 20.41 7.23
C ASP A 111 -8.74 20.20 7.90
N TRP A 112 -7.88 19.31 7.37
CA TRP A 112 -6.59 19.01 7.95
C TRP A 112 -5.47 19.66 7.15
N GLY A 113 -4.62 20.40 7.87
CA GLY A 113 -3.43 21.00 7.30
C GLY A 113 -2.24 20.08 7.50
N TRP A 114 -1.65 19.58 6.42
CA TRP A 114 -0.31 19.03 6.51
C TRP A 114 0.69 20.16 6.73
N GLN A 115 1.20 20.31 7.96
CA GLN A 115 2.46 21.01 8.17
C GLN A 115 3.58 20.00 7.99
N GLU A 116 4.55 20.39 7.16
CA GLU A 116 5.64 19.54 6.68
C GLU A 116 6.36 18.77 7.81
N GLN A 117 6.66 17.51 7.50
CA GLN A 117 7.67 16.64 8.10
C GLN A 117 7.26 15.81 9.33
N GLU A 118 6.92 14.54 9.06
CA GLU A 118 7.75 13.39 9.43
C GLU A 118 7.07 12.13 8.87
N VAL A 119 7.43 11.75 7.64
CA VAL A 119 7.10 10.41 7.13
C VAL A 119 8.23 9.49 7.56
N GLN A 120 7.90 8.47 8.35
CA GLN A 120 8.84 7.41 8.69
C GLN A 120 8.48 6.16 7.90
N VAL A 121 9.46 5.60 7.19
CA VAL A 121 9.29 4.36 6.45
C VAL A 121 10.18 3.30 7.09
N GLN A 122 9.56 2.18 7.44
CA GLN A 122 10.22 1.05 8.09
C GLN A 122 9.99 -0.21 7.25
N PHE A 123 11.05 -0.94 7.00
CA PHE A 123 10.98 -2.31 6.55
C PHE A 123 10.93 -3.23 7.77
N VAL A 124 10.02 -4.19 7.76
CA VAL A 124 9.96 -5.19 8.82
C VAL A 124 9.92 -6.58 8.20
N GLN A 125 10.90 -7.38 8.59
CA GLN A 125 11.06 -8.75 8.13
C GLN A 125 9.98 -9.65 8.72
N ALA A 126 9.76 -10.80 8.07
CA ALA A 126 8.87 -11.84 8.57
C ALA A 126 9.20 -12.33 10.00
N ASP A 127 10.46 -12.21 10.44
CA ASP A 127 10.92 -12.54 11.80
C ASP A 127 10.82 -11.38 12.80
N ALA A 128 10.17 -10.27 12.39
CA ALA A 128 9.99 -9.03 13.14
C ALA A 128 11.24 -8.16 13.33
N ALA A 129 12.34 -8.41 12.60
CA ALA A 129 13.45 -7.45 12.54
C ALA A 129 13.00 -6.16 11.82
N VAL A 130 13.18 -5.01 12.46
CA VAL A 130 12.80 -3.68 11.94
C VAL A 130 14.04 -2.94 11.45
N ILE A 131 13.97 -2.41 10.24
CA ILE A 131 15.00 -1.56 9.61
C ILE A 131 14.31 -0.26 9.18
N GLU A 132 14.82 0.87 9.62
CA GLU A 132 14.36 2.17 9.11
C GLU A 132 14.93 2.40 7.71
N ILE A 133 14.08 2.81 6.77
CA ILE A 133 14.48 3.16 5.42
C ILE A 133 14.86 4.64 5.41
N ASP A 134 16.09 4.93 4.97
CA ASP A 134 16.58 6.30 4.85
C ASP A 134 15.72 7.12 3.85
N ALA A 135 15.47 8.39 4.19
CA ALA A 135 14.67 9.31 3.39
C ALA A 135 15.18 9.50 1.95
N ALA A 136 16.44 9.20 1.65
CA ALA A 136 16.98 9.22 0.30
C ALA A 136 16.40 8.13 -0.63
N TYR A 137 15.73 7.11 -0.09
CA TYR A 137 15.18 5.98 -0.85
C TYR A 137 13.67 6.04 -1.07
N PHE A 138 13.00 7.09 -0.59
CA PHE A 138 11.58 7.28 -0.83
C PHE A 138 11.24 8.73 -1.14
N GLU A 139 10.17 8.91 -1.89
CA GLU A 139 9.61 10.21 -2.25
C GLU A 139 8.32 10.42 -1.48
N THR A 140 8.08 11.65 -1.03
CA THR A 140 6.81 12.07 -0.44
C THR A 140 6.28 13.26 -1.21
N VAL A 141 5.06 13.15 -1.73
CA VAL A 141 4.38 14.20 -2.50
C VAL A 141 3.03 14.48 -1.87
N TYR A 142 2.73 15.75 -1.61
CA TYR A 142 1.40 16.17 -1.19
C TYR A 142 0.74 17.05 -2.24
N ASP A 143 -0.43 16.62 -2.69
CA ASP A 143 -1.30 17.42 -3.56
C ASP A 143 -2.31 18.17 -2.68
N LEU A 144 -2.09 19.48 -2.54
CA LEU A 144 -2.98 20.38 -1.82
C LEU A 144 -4.39 20.44 -2.41
N SER A 145 -4.55 20.21 -3.71
CA SER A 145 -5.85 20.30 -4.39
C SER A 145 -6.67 19.03 -4.19
N ALA A 146 -6.00 17.88 -4.15
CA ALA A 146 -6.64 16.58 -3.94
C ALA A 146 -6.65 16.14 -2.47
N HIS A 147 -5.94 16.86 -1.59
CA HIS A 147 -5.67 16.48 -0.19
C HIS A 147 -5.07 15.07 -0.08
N THR A 148 -4.14 14.73 -0.97
CA THR A 148 -3.53 13.39 -1.01
C THR A 148 -2.06 13.43 -0.68
N LEU A 149 -1.62 12.58 0.24
CA LEU A 149 -0.23 12.36 0.58
C LEU A 149 0.23 11.02 -0.01
N THR A 150 1.17 11.08 -0.95
CA THR A 150 1.71 9.91 -1.63
C THR A 150 3.13 9.65 -1.19
N VAL A 151 3.43 8.41 -0.82
CA VAL A 151 4.78 7.91 -0.51
C VAL A 151 5.13 6.83 -1.50
N THR A 152 6.27 6.98 -2.18
CA THR A 152 6.77 6.02 -3.17
C THR A 152 8.18 5.57 -2.82
N ILE A 153 8.39 4.26 -2.76
CA ILE A 153 9.70 3.62 -2.69
C ILE A 153 9.97 3.03 -4.08
N HIS A 154 10.75 3.74 -4.90
CA HIS A 154 11.00 3.39 -6.31
C HIS A 154 11.89 2.14 -6.48
N ASP A 155 12.79 1.89 -5.52
CA ASP A 155 13.66 0.71 -5.53
C ASP A 155 13.91 0.22 -4.10
N ILE A 156 13.05 -0.72 -3.66
CA ILE A 156 13.16 -1.38 -2.35
C ILE A 156 14.51 -2.08 -2.21
N LYS A 157 15.03 -2.68 -3.30
CA LYS A 157 16.31 -3.39 -3.22
C LYS A 157 17.48 -2.44 -2.99
N ALA A 158 17.46 -1.24 -3.57
CA ALA A 158 18.43 -0.20 -3.23
C ALA A 158 18.27 0.26 -1.78
N ALA A 159 17.04 0.39 -1.30
CA ALA A 159 16.72 0.85 0.05
C ALA A 159 17.18 -0.09 1.17
N ILE A 160 16.96 -1.40 1.01
CA ILE A 160 17.16 -2.40 2.09
C ILE A 160 18.06 -3.60 1.68
N GLY A 161 18.60 -3.59 0.47
CA GLY A 161 19.51 -4.62 -0.05
C GLY A 161 18.83 -5.88 -0.62
N LYS A 162 17.51 -5.98 -0.55
CA LYS A 162 16.71 -7.11 -1.08
C LYS A 162 15.32 -6.66 -1.52
N TYR A 163 14.62 -7.50 -2.28
CA TYR A 163 13.20 -7.28 -2.58
C TYR A 163 12.33 -7.51 -1.35
N LEU A 164 11.09 -7.01 -1.39
CA LEU A 164 10.09 -7.32 -0.38
C LEU A 164 9.54 -8.72 -0.66
N GLU A 165 10.01 -9.71 0.11
CA GLU A 165 9.64 -11.11 -0.04
C GLU A 165 8.28 -11.42 0.63
N GLN A 166 7.79 -12.65 0.46
CA GLN A 166 6.53 -13.07 1.09
C GLN A 166 6.56 -12.87 2.62
N ASN A 167 5.50 -12.27 3.15
CA ASN A 167 5.29 -11.89 4.55
C ASN A 167 6.23 -10.79 5.09
N ASP A 168 7.14 -10.27 4.29
CA ASP A 168 7.80 -9.02 4.63
C ASP A 168 6.79 -7.86 4.53
N LYS A 169 7.02 -6.80 5.30
CA LYS A 169 6.14 -5.63 5.32
C LYS A 169 6.89 -4.31 5.24
N ILE A 170 6.26 -3.34 4.60
CA ILE A 170 6.59 -1.92 4.71
C ILE A 170 5.60 -1.30 5.68
N LYS A 171 6.10 -0.61 6.69
CA LYS A 171 5.33 0.22 7.61
C LYS A 171 5.63 1.68 7.29
N ILE A 172 4.60 2.45 7.00
CA ILE A 172 4.69 3.89 6.78
C ILE A 172 3.97 4.57 7.93
N VAL A 173 4.61 5.57 8.54
CA VAL A 173 4.02 6.37 9.61
C VAL A 173 3.97 7.81 9.15
N PHE A 174 2.79 8.41 9.24
CA PHE A 174 2.52 9.82 9.00
C PHE A 174 2.20 10.47 10.33
N ASN A 175 2.94 11.51 10.68
CA ASN A 175 2.53 12.42 11.74
C ASN A 175 1.72 13.53 11.11
N ILE A 176 0.44 13.60 11.44
CA ILE A 176 -0.49 14.59 10.89
C ILE A 176 -0.87 15.59 11.96
N GLU A 177 -0.65 16.87 11.70
CA GLU A 177 -1.29 17.94 12.44
C GLU A 177 -2.72 18.10 11.93
N TYR A 178 -3.68 18.18 12.84
CA TYR A 178 -5.10 18.27 12.51
C TYR A 178 -5.64 19.60 13.03
N ALA A 179 -6.34 20.34 12.17
CA ALA A 179 -6.71 21.74 12.43
C ALA A 179 -7.97 21.87 13.31
N LEU A 180 -8.09 21.03 14.35
CA LEU A 180 -9.15 21.15 15.35
C LEU A 180 -8.79 22.13 16.46
N ILE A 181 -7.50 22.29 16.76
CA ILE A 181 -7.02 23.23 17.78
C ILE A 181 -7.42 24.66 17.38
N GLY A 182 -8.08 25.37 18.29
CA GLY A 182 -8.61 26.71 18.06
C GLY A 182 -10.02 26.75 17.46
N SER A 183 -10.57 25.61 17.03
CA SER A 183 -11.96 25.53 16.56
C SER A 183 -12.93 25.51 17.75
N THR A 184 -14.09 26.12 17.58
CA THR A 184 -15.20 26.02 18.54
C THR A 184 -15.94 24.71 18.32
N LEU A 185 -16.09 23.92 19.38
CA LEU A 185 -16.95 22.74 19.43
C LEU A 185 -18.31 23.16 20.01
N PRO A 186 -19.37 23.29 19.20
CA PRO A 186 -20.66 23.72 19.74
C PRO A 186 -21.16 22.75 20.82
N GLU A 187 -21.69 23.28 21.92
CA GLU A 187 -22.14 22.52 23.09
C GLU A 187 -23.17 21.42 22.74
N GLU A 188 -23.98 21.64 21.70
CA GLU A 188 -24.93 20.66 21.16
C GLU A 188 -24.29 19.37 20.59
N PHE A 189 -22.98 19.39 20.30
CA PHE A 189 -22.23 18.23 19.80
C PHE A 189 -21.35 17.57 20.87
N ALA A 190 -21.48 17.96 22.15
CA ALA A 190 -20.72 17.35 23.24
C ALA A 190 -20.94 15.83 23.35
N ASP A 191 -22.14 15.36 22.99
CA ASP A 191 -22.53 13.95 23.00
C ASP A 191 -22.47 13.26 21.62
N ASP A 192 -22.20 14.02 20.54
CA ASP A 192 -22.12 13.53 19.15
C ASP A 192 -20.94 14.16 18.43
N LEU A 193 -19.75 13.72 18.82
CA LEU A 193 -18.49 14.26 18.36
C LEU A 193 -18.14 13.76 16.95
N PRO A 194 -17.48 14.60 16.13
CA PRO A 194 -17.17 14.26 14.76
C PRO A 194 -16.26 13.03 14.67
N GLN A 195 -16.58 12.18 13.71
CA GLN A 195 -15.78 11.04 13.30
C GLN A 195 -15.04 11.40 12.01
N TYR A 196 -13.77 11.04 11.96
CA TYR A 196 -12.91 11.31 10.82
C TYR A 196 -12.43 9.99 10.22
N ALA A 197 -12.27 9.98 8.91
CA ALA A 197 -11.74 8.85 8.19
C ALA A 197 -10.75 9.29 7.12
N ASN A 198 -9.69 8.52 6.97
CA ASN A 198 -8.77 8.62 5.84
C ASN A 198 -8.74 7.30 5.08
N LEU A 199 -8.55 7.42 3.77
CA LEU A 199 -8.53 6.28 2.86
C LEU A 199 -7.13 6.14 2.28
N VAL A 200 -6.53 5.00 2.59
CA VAL A 200 -5.26 4.58 2.04
C VAL A 200 -5.51 3.70 0.85
N THR A 201 -4.79 3.95 -0.23
CA THR A 201 -4.69 3.06 -1.38
C THR A 201 -3.24 2.76 -1.68
N THR A 202 -2.94 1.50 -1.99
CA THR A 202 -1.58 1.01 -2.18
C THR A 202 -1.50 0.16 -3.44
N THR A 203 -0.41 0.32 -4.16
CA THR A 203 -0.06 -0.54 -5.28
C THR A 203 1.39 -0.99 -5.10
N ALA A 204 1.68 -2.21 -5.54
CA ALA A 204 3.02 -2.79 -5.54
C ALA A 204 3.39 -3.22 -6.96
N TRP A 205 4.68 -3.20 -7.27
CA TRP A 205 5.18 -3.55 -8.58
C TRP A 205 6.31 -4.58 -8.54
N ILE A 206 6.50 -5.22 -9.69
CA ILE A 206 7.73 -5.93 -10.07
C ILE A 206 8.00 -5.60 -11.54
N GLY A 207 8.97 -4.72 -11.80
CA GLY A 207 9.12 -4.09 -13.11
C GLY A 207 7.79 -3.50 -13.61
N ASP A 208 7.34 -3.89 -14.80
CA ASP A 208 6.11 -3.34 -15.41
C ASP A 208 4.79 -3.94 -14.85
N TRP A 209 4.86 -4.88 -13.89
CA TRP A 209 3.69 -5.59 -13.40
C TRP A 209 3.20 -5.02 -12.08
N ALA A 210 2.04 -4.37 -12.12
CA ALA A 210 1.35 -3.88 -10.94
C ALA A 210 0.45 -4.94 -10.29
N SER A 211 0.36 -4.89 -8.96
CA SER A 211 -0.68 -5.56 -8.18
C SER A 211 -2.06 -5.00 -8.50
N ASP A 212 -3.11 -5.68 -8.04
CA ASP A 212 -4.38 -4.99 -7.88
C ASP A 212 -4.25 -3.96 -6.75
N LEU A 213 -5.07 -2.89 -6.80
CA LEU A 213 -5.09 -1.85 -5.77
C LEU A 213 -5.56 -2.45 -4.45
N ALA A 214 -4.76 -2.33 -3.39
CA ALA A 214 -5.20 -2.63 -2.03
C ALA A 214 -5.61 -1.33 -1.34
N SER A 215 -6.59 -1.41 -0.44
CA SER A 215 -7.10 -0.25 0.28
C SER A 215 -7.32 -0.55 1.74
N ALA A 216 -7.05 0.43 2.59
CA ALA A 216 -7.37 0.41 4.00
C ALA A 216 -8.01 1.74 4.40
N SER A 217 -8.89 1.72 5.38
CA SER A 217 -9.46 2.93 5.95
C SER A 217 -9.13 2.99 7.43
N ILE A 218 -8.67 4.14 7.91
CA ILE A 218 -8.67 4.42 9.33
C ILE A 218 -9.91 5.23 9.61
N THR A 219 -10.60 4.88 10.67
CA THR A 219 -11.63 5.70 11.24
C THR A 219 -11.27 5.90 12.70
N PHE A 220 -11.29 7.14 13.15
CA PHE A 220 -11.02 7.47 14.53
C PHE A 220 -12.12 8.38 15.06
N THR A 221 -12.39 8.22 16.34
CA THR A 221 -13.47 8.93 17.04
C THR A 221 -12.84 9.93 17.99
N SER A 222 -13.43 11.12 18.06
CA SER A 222 -13.03 12.12 19.05
C SER A 222 -13.86 11.96 20.33
N GLN A 223 -13.25 12.22 21.48
CA GLN A 223 -13.91 12.29 22.78
C GLN A 223 -13.49 13.55 23.52
N ILE A 224 -14.35 14.17 24.31
CA ILE A 224 -13.92 15.22 25.24
C ILE A 224 -13.09 14.54 26.33
N GLY A 225 -11.83 14.94 26.45
CA GLY A 225 -10.94 14.50 27.51
C GLY A 225 -11.34 15.13 28.85
N ALA A 226 -11.08 14.40 29.94
CA ALA A 226 -11.21 14.92 31.30
C ALA A 226 -10.02 15.81 31.67
#